data_AF-A0A8H3SAR1-F1
#
_entry.id   AF-A0A8H3SAR1-F1
#
_cell.length_a   1.000
_cell.length_b   1.000
_cell.length_c   1.000
_cell.angle_alpha   90.00
_cell.angle_beta   90.00
_cell.angle_gamma   90.00
#
_symmetry.space_group_name_H-M   'P 1'
#
loop_
_entity.id
_entity.type
_entity.pdbx_description
1 polymer ?
#
loop_
_entity_poly.entity_id
_entity_poly.type
_entity_poly.pdbx_seq_one_letter_code
_entity_poly.pdbx_strand_id
1 'polypeptide(L)'
;MSAPSSTPSIHADDEWSPLKAVIVGSAGRACFPAAPPAMIASTMPAAHVHRFRSRSPFPEDLIEKAEAELDCFAAILRAEGIRVYRPPSGIDWLAEEGYTGAMPRDGLISVGNTLVEACFAWECRSREIELAFGAILEELALQDPRARIIRRPGDTFANNLLNEDGPDKANGWIINNSRPAFDAADFMRFGTVILGQYSHVTNQAGVDYLQRHLPAGYRVEMLTVNDPNAMHIDATILPLRQGLLVYNPNKVTEAALRAHEVLADWELVPYPFNPQEPEHPPLYMTSPWLCLNALVLDGKRMIVEAGDDRTAEWFETLGMTCIRCPFRHVNSIGGSFHCATVDLVRRMLACEPHISPDVVYMANGNEQHKSREICSTFPSASWQRQAFDAFRARILLQEPQSFPCIYATKGFKANEHRFCFVDHTGSDAGTPIADATLDRLAAAFDDYAQNWRQFGPMTSLVVLTPLPPAASSHASTASLADDRQRFWDLLRGISDRDPHSWPATVPQDVEKPAWTLMFRGERFVALALTPRYQNRQSRFCAGFVLAFQPIKILQDLLSTPEKMASAVGTVRALTDSQDAVPYSDDVIAVGEGRQSVSTMFFLSDDGESWGSLYSKIRSK
;
A
#
# COMPACT_ATOMS: atom_id res chain seq x y z
N MET A 1 -2.20 -29.71 19.95
CA MET A 1 -3.04 -28.54 20.30
C MET A 1 -2.39 -27.32 19.67
N SER A 2 -2.81 -26.93 18.47
CA SER A 2 -2.38 -25.68 17.85
C SER A 2 -3.12 -24.53 18.52
N ALA A 3 -2.39 -23.59 19.13
CA ALA A 3 -2.98 -22.39 19.70
C ALA A 3 -3.76 -21.61 18.62
N PRO A 4 -4.88 -20.97 18.95
CA PRO A 4 -5.62 -20.16 17.98
C PRO A 4 -4.73 -19.01 17.49
N SER A 5 -4.75 -18.75 16.19
CA SER A 5 -4.11 -17.60 15.54
C SER A 5 -4.74 -16.29 16.03
N SER A 6 -4.33 -15.77 17.18
CA SER A 6 -4.79 -14.49 17.71
C SER A 6 -4.17 -13.31 16.95
N THR A 7 -5.00 -12.32 16.62
CA THR A 7 -4.57 -11.00 16.14
C THR A 7 -3.58 -10.40 17.15
N PRO A 8 -2.40 -9.91 16.70
CA PRO A 8 -1.37 -9.38 17.55
C PRO A 8 -1.83 -8.08 18.17
N SER A 9 -1.34 -7.81 19.38
CA SER A 9 -1.65 -6.57 20.09
C SER A 9 -0.94 -5.36 19.46
N ILE A 10 0.18 -5.59 18.76
CA ILE A 10 0.99 -4.59 18.06
C ILE A 10 1.46 -5.16 16.73
N HIS A 11 1.10 -4.51 15.63
CA HIS A 11 1.65 -4.77 14.29
C HIS A 11 1.30 -3.61 13.35
N ALA A 12 2.25 -2.70 13.08
CA ALA A 12 1.99 -1.58 12.18
C ALA A 12 3.25 -1.20 11.39
N ASP A 13 3.13 -1.22 10.07
CA ASP A 13 4.24 -1.07 9.12
C ASP A 13 4.18 0.21 8.31
N ASP A 14 3.02 0.86 8.25
CA ASP A 14 2.79 2.05 7.45
C ASP A 14 1.74 2.95 8.10
N GLU A 15 1.48 4.12 7.54
CA GLU A 15 0.52 5.08 8.10
C GLU A 15 -0.91 4.95 7.53
N TRP A 16 -1.15 4.06 6.55
CA TRP A 16 -2.38 4.08 5.74
C TRP A 16 -3.13 2.75 5.69
N SER A 17 -2.50 1.63 6.02
CA SER A 17 -3.15 0.33 6.07
C SER A 17 -4.30 0.34 7.08
N PRO A 18 -5.34 -0.50 6.88
CA PRO A 18 -6.54 -0.48 7.72
C PRO A 18 -6.23 -0.54 9.21
N LEU A 19 -6.65 0.51 9.92
CA LEU A 19 -6.49 0.67 11.35
C LEU A 19 -7.43 -0.29 12.10
N LYS A 20 -6.89 -1.03 13.07
CA LYS A 20 -7.63 -2.02 13.87
C LYS A 20 -7.55 -1.77 15.37
N ALA A 21 -6.43 -1.25 15.84
CA ALA A 21 -6.26 -0.86 17.23
C ALA A 21 -5.42 0.41 17.34
N VAL A 22 -5.80 1.29 18.25
CA VAL A 22 -5.20 2.63 18.41
C VAL A 22 -5.26 3.09 19.86
N ILE A 23 -4.24 3.79 20.32
CA ILE A 23 -4.27 4.61 21.54
C ILE A 23 -4.77 6.00 21.14
N VAL A 24 -5.76 6.53 21.85
CA VAL A 24 -6.18 7.94 21.75
C VAL A 24 -5.83 8.62 23.07
N GLY A 25 -5.26 9.81 23.02
CA GLY A 25 -4.86 10.56 24.22
C GLY A 25 -6.02 11.01 25.14
N SER A 26 -5.66 11.60 26.27
CA SER A 26 -6.55 12.34 27.20
C SER A 26 -5.80 13.57 27.69
N ALA A 27 -6.44 14.73 27.68
CA ALA A 27 -5.81 15.96 28.12
C ALA A 27 -5.62 15.96 29.64
N GLY A 28 -6.58 15.44 30.42
CA GLY A 28 -6.57 15.59 31.88
C GLY A 28 -6.53 17.07 32.26
N ARG A 29 -5.86 17.44 33.36
CA ARG A 29 -5.60 18.84 33.70
C ARG A 29 -4.28 19.31 33.06
N ALA A 30 -4.27 19.37 31.73
CA ALA A 30 -3.09 19.76 30.97
C ALA A 30 -2.59 21.17 31.33
N CYS A 31 -1.29 21.38 31.19
CA CYS A 31 -0.63 22.66 31.45
C CYS A 31 0.40 22.98 30.36
N PHE A 32 0.78 24.25 30.24
CA PHE A 32 1.85 24.64 29.33
C PHE A 32 3.15 23.94 29.74
N PRO A 33 3.85 23.28 28.79
CA PRO A 33 5.09 22.60 29.09
C PRO A 33 6.18 23.58 29.51
N ALA A 34 6.99 23.17 30.46
CA ALA A 34 8.15 23.92 30.91
C ALA A 34 9.43 23.31 30.32
N ALA A 35 10.23 24.15 29.66
CA ALA A 35 11.57 23.81 29.21
C ALA A 35 12.47 25.04 29.29
N PRO A 36 13.80 24.90 29.19
CA PRO A 36 14.70 26.04 29.20
C PRO A 36 14.33 27.08 28.12
N PRO A 37 14.49 28.39 28.37
CA PRO A 37 13.97 29.44 27.48
C PRO A 37 14.42 29.33 26.02
N ALA A 38 15.66 28.90 25.77
CA ALA A 38 16.18 28.72 24.42
C ALA A 38 15.44 27.59 23.66
N MET A 39 15.09 26.50 24.36
CA MET A 39 14.29 25.40 23.81
C MET A 39 12.91 25.91 23.37
N ILE A 40 12.23 26.63 24.26
CA ILE A 40 10.90 27.21 24.00
C ILE A 40 10.95 28.20 22.83
N ALA A 41 11.94 29.09 22.80
CA ALA A 41 12.08 30.07 21.73
C ALA A 41 12.32 29.44 20.35
N SER A 42 12.95 28.26 20.29
CA SER A 42 13.19 27.52 19.04
C SER A 42 12.03 26.64 18.59
N THR A 43 11.03 26.38 19.44
CA THR A 43 9.96 25.41 19.14
C THR A 43 8.56 25.99 19.21
N MET A 44 8.33 27.05 19.98
CA MET A 44 6.99 27.58 20.25
C MET A 44 6.72 28.93 19.58
N PRO A 45 5.47 29.23 19.22
CA PRO A 45 5.09 30.54 18.69
C PRO A 45 5.47 31.69 19.63
N ALA A 46 6.16 32.70 19.09
CA ALA A 46 6.67 33.85 19.84
C ALA A 46 5.60 34.60 20.66
N ALA A 47 4.34 34.62 20.19
CA ALA A 47 3.23 35.27 20.87
C ALA A 47 2.88 34.65 22.24
N HIS A 48 3.26 33.38 22.46
CA HIS A 48 2.82 32.61 23.61
C HIS A 48 3.94 32.12 24.53
N VAL A 49 5.22 32.34 24.17
CA VAL A 49 6.40 31.87 24.92
C VAL A 49 6.37 32.20 26.42
N HIS A 50 5.78 33.33 26.82
CA HIS A 50 5.64 33.74 28.23
C HIS A 50 4.78 32.79 29.08
N ARG A 51 4.00 31.91 28.45
CA ARG A 51 3.14 30.93 29.10
C ARG A 51 3.87 29.61 29.40
N PHE A 52 4.98 29.33 28.72
CA PHE A 52 5.75 28.08 28.84
C PHE A 52 6.71 28.14 30.04
N ARG A 53 6.14 28.00 31.22
CA ARG A 53 6.83 28.02 32.52
C ARG A 53 6.21 27.00 33.45
N SER A 54 6.97 26.53 34.45
CA SER A 54 6.47 25.55 35.41
C SER A 54 5.15 26.01 36.04
N ARG A 55 4.22 25.06 36.18
CA ARG A 55 2.89 25.24 36.80
C ARG A 55 2.05 26.34 36.15
N SER A 56 2.12 26.48 34.83
CA SER A 56 1.32 27.43 34.05
C SER A 56 0.13 26.70 33.41
N PRO A 57 -1.12 26.90 33.88
CA PRO A 57 -2.27 26.16 33.36
C PRO A 57 -2.73 26.69 32.00
N PHE A 58 -3.27 25.79 31.18
CA PHE A 58 -4.17 26.21 30.10
C PHE A 58 -5.49 26.75 30.67
N PRO A 59 -6.25 27.57 29.91
CA PRO A 59 -7.62 27.93 30.29
C PRO A 59 -8.46 26.68 30.57
N GLU A 60 -9.22 26.68 31.66
CA GLU A 60 -9.99 25.50 32.09
C GLU A 60 -11.06 25.11 31.06
N ASP A 61 -11.77 26.11 30.51
CA ASP A 61 -12.80 25.89 29.48
C ASP A 61 -12.22 25.33 28.17
N LEU A 62 -10.96 25.63 27.86
CA LEU A 62 -10.25 25.08 26.72
C LEU A 62 -9.99 23.58 26.94
N ILE A 63 -9.52 23.21 28.12
CA ILE A 63 -9.18 21.83 28.46
C ILE A 63 -10.44 20.95 28.55
N GLU A 64 -11.52 21.46 29.14
CA GLU A 64 -12.81 20.75 29.17
C GLU A 64 -13.31 20.42 27.76
N LYS A 65 -13.22 21.37 26.83
CA LYS A 65 -13.63 21.18 25.43
C LYS A 65 -12.66 20.26 24.69
N ALA A 66 -11.35 20.35 24.95
CA ALA A 66 -10.35 19.46 24.34
C ALA A 66 -10.57 18.00 24.79
N GLU A 67 -10.89 17.74 26.06
CA GLU A 67 -11.22 16.40 26.54
C GLU A 67 -12.50 15.88 25.86
N ALA A 68 -13.53 16.72 25.74
CA ALA A 68 -14.77 16.35 25.03
C ALA A 68 -14.53 16.04 23.54
N GLU A 69 -13.64 16.77 22.87
CA GLU A 69 -13.23 16.49 21.48
C GLU A 69 -12.46 15.16 21.36
N LEU A 70 -11.54 14.85 22.28
CA LEU A 70 -10.84 13.56 22.34
C LEU A 70 -11.81 12.38 22.60
N ASP A 71 -12.83 12.59 23.44
CA ASP A 71 -13.89 11.61 23.68
C ASP A 71 -14.76 11.38 22.46
N CYS A 72 -15.16 12.45 21.77
CA CYS A 72 -15.89 12.38 20.50
C CYS A 72 -15.08 11.62 19.44
N PHE A 73 -13.81 11.95 19.29
CA PHE A 73 -12.89 11.30 18.35
C PHE A 73 -12.73 9.81 18.67
N ALA A 74 -12.54 9.45 19.94
CA ALA A 74 -12.49 8.05 20.37
C ALA A 74 -13.81 7.31 20.10
N ALA A 75 -14.97 7.97 20.24
CA ALA A 75 -16.27 7.40 19.93
C ALA A 75 -16.44 7.15 18.42
N ILE A 76 -16.00 8.08 17.57
CA ILE A 76 -15.98 7.92 16.11
C ILE A 76 -15.13 6.70 15.73
N LEU A 77 -13.90 6.60 16.23
CA LEU A 77 -13.02 5.46 15.94
C LEU A 77 -13.64 4.12 16.37
N ARG A 78 -14.31 4.06 17.52
CA ARG A 78 -15.05 2.87 17.95
C ARG A 78 -16.22 2.54 17.02
N ALA A 79 -16.95 3.54 16.55
CA ALA A 79 -18.03 3.36 15.57
C ALA A 79 -17.51 2.82 14.22
N GLU A 80 -16.27 3.16 13.87
CA GLU A 80 -15.54 2.61 12.72
C GLU A 80 -14.99 1.17 12.95
N GLY A 81 -15.31 0.55 14.09
CA GLY A 81 -14.90 -0.81 14.43
C GLY A 81 -13.44 -0.94 14.88
N ILE A 82 -12.81 0.17 15.28
CA ILE A 82 -11.41 0.20 15.75
C ILE A 82 -11.39 0.02 17.26
N ARG A 83 -10.50 -0.85 17.77
CA ARG A 83 -10.25 -0.98 19.20
C ARG A 83 -9.50 0.25 19.71
N VAL A 84 -10.09 0.99 20.64
CA VAL A 84 -9.51 2.21 21.20
C VAL A 84 -9.06 1.99 22.64
N TYR A 85 -7.78 2.22 22.91
CA TYR A 85 -7.21 2.35 24.24
C TYR A 85 -7.15 3.82 24.64
N ARG A 86 -7.42 4.12 25.91
CA ARG A 86 -7.38 5.48 26.47
C ARG A 86 -6.54 5.47 27.75
N PRO A 87 -5.70 6.48 27.99
CA PRO A 87 -5.02 6.65 29.27
C PRO A 87 -6.05 6.95 30.38
N PRO A 88 -5.65 6.91 31.68
CA PRO A 88 -6.50 7.33 32.78
C PRO A 88 -7.02 8.76 32.59
N SER A 89 -8.31 8.97 32.85
CA SER A 89 -8.91 10.31 32.80
C SER A 89 -8.47 11.16 33.98
N GLY A 90 -8.28 12.47 33.76
CA GLY A 90 -8.13 13.44 34.85
C GLY A 90 -6.75 13.45 35.53
N ILE A 91 -5.70 12.99 34.84
CA ILE A 91 -4.32 13.15 35.32
C ILE A 91 -4.04 14.65 35.55
N ASP A 92 -3.55 14.99 36.74
CA ASP A 92 -3.21 16.37 37.09
C ASP A 92 -1.79 16.72 36.62
N TRP A 93 -1.65 17.05 35.32
CA TRP A 93 -0.36 17.42 34.74
C TRP A 93 0.25 18.67 35.36
N LEU A 94 -0.59 19.57 35.90
CA LEU A 94 -0.13 20.75 36.61
C LEU A 94 0.60 20.38 37.91
N ALA A 95 0.05 19.41 38.66
CA ALA A 95 0.67 18.90 39.89
C ALA A 95 1.94 18.10 39.60
N GLU A 96 1.97 17.37 38.49
CA GLU A 96 3.12 16.58 38.04
C GLU A 96 4.21 17.44 37.35
N GLU A 97 3.98 18.75 37.20
CA GLU A 97 4.84 19.67 36.42
C GLU A 97 5.12 19.16 35.00
N GLY A 98 4.13 18.48 34.43
CA GLY A 98 4.19 17.84 33.13
C GLY A 98 3.65 18.73 32.00
N TYR A 99 2.95 18.08 31.07
CA TYR A 99 2.39 18.73 29.89
C TYR A 99 0.95 18.26 29.64
N THR A 100 0.80 17.08 29.04
CA THR A 100 -0.50 16.52 28.66
C THR A 100 -0.36 15.03 28.38
N GLY A 101 -1.48 14.29 28.45
CA GLY A 101 -1.58 12.92 27.94
C GLY A 101 -2.27 12.87 26.57
N ALA A 102 -2.50 14.04 25.94
CA ALA A 102 -3.27 14.15 24.71
C ALA A 102 -2.49 13.70 23.46
N MET A 103 -1.15 13.72 23.49
CA MET A 103 -0.28 13.53 22.31
C MET A 103 0.58 12.26 22.42
N PRO A 104 -0.02 11.05 22.43
CA PRO A 104 0.73 9.80 22.56
C PRO A 104 1.75 9.59 21.44
N ARG A 105 1.53 10.16 20.24
CA ARG A 105 2.42 9.99 19.08
C ARG A 105 3.82 10.52 19.33
N ASP A 106 3.95 11.59 20.09
CA ASP A 106 5.22 12.21 20.41
C ASP A 106 6.11 11.28 21.22
N GLY A 107 5.50 10.42 22.03
CA GLY A 107 6.20 9.58 23.00
C GLY A 107 6.28 8.09 22.62
N LEU A 108 5.50 7.64 21.64
CA LEU A 108 5.41 6.23 21.26
C LEU A 108 5.32 6.07 19.73
N ILE A 109 6.10 5.12 19.19
CA ILE A 109 5.98 4.66 17.81
C ILE A 109 5.91 3.13 17.75
N SER A 110 4.98 2.61 16.96
CA SER A 110 4.81 1.18 16.65
C SER A 110 5.45 0.86 15.30
N VAL A 111 6.34 -0.12 15.25
CA VAL A 111 6.99 -0.60 14.02
C VAL A 111 7.01 -2.12 14.01
N GLY A 112 6.31 -2.73 13.05
CA GLY A 112 6.05 -4.16 13.09
C GLY A 112 5.44 -4.53 14.45
N ASN A 113 5.96 -5.56 15.10
CA ASN A 113 5.54 -5.99 16.43
C ASN A 113 6.21 -5.25 17.61
N THR A 114 6.96 -4.17 17.36
CA THR A 114 7.72 -3.44 18.39
C THR A 114 7.10 -2.07 18.64
N LEU A 115 6.96 -1.69 19.91
CA LEU A 115 6.56 -0.33 20.31
C LEU A 115 7.69 0.31 21.10
N VAL A 116 8.14 1.48 20.66
CA VAL A 116 9.31 2.17 21.21
C VAL A 116 8.89 3.44 21.93
N GLU A 117 9.30 3.57 23.19
CA GLU A 117 9.21 4.80 23.98
C GLU A 117 10.28 5.81 23.55
N ALA A 118 9.87 7.04 23.33
CA ALA A 118 10.73 8.15 22.92
C ALA A 118 11.68 8.60 24.04
N CYS A 119 12.86 9.10 23.64
CA CYS A 119 13.81 9.71 24.55
C CYS A 119 13.63 11.23 24.53
N PHE A 120 12.64 11.75 25.27
CA PHE A 120 12.26 13.17 25.19
C PHE A 120 13.43 14.14 25.40
N ALA A 121 13.42 15.22 24.62
CA ALA A 121 14.28 16.39 24.84
C ALA A 121 13.74 17.29 25.97
N TRP A 122 12.41 17.35 26.14
CA TRP A 122 11.77 18.15 27.16
C TRP A 122 11.65 17.41 28.49
N GLU A 123 12.26 17.95 29.53
CA GLU A 123 12.29 17.32 30.86
C GLU A 123 10.89 17.19 31.49
N CYS A 124 9.99 18.17 31.27
CA CYS A 124 8.61 18.09 31.78
C CYS A 124 7.83 16.87 31.23
N ARG A 125 8.23 16.32 30.08
CA ARG A 125 7.60 15.13 29.49
C ARG A 125 8.16 13.82 30.05
N SER A 126 9.13 13.90 30.97
CA SER A 126 9.86 12.75 31.48
C SER A 126 9.02 11.76 32.29
N ARG A 127 7.75 12.04 32.61
CA ARG A 127 6.85 11.07 33.26
C ARG A 127 5.59 10.80 32.44
N GLU A 128 5.48 11.38 31.25
CA GLU A 128 4.29 11.33 30.41
C GLU A 128 3.87 9.90 30.11
N ILE A 129 4.82 9.06 29.70
CA ILE A 129 4.55 7.66 29.34
C ILE A 129 4.22 6.81 30.55
N GLU A 130 4.93 6.96 31.67
CA GLU A 130 4.66 6.24 32.91
C GLU A 130 3.24 6.51 33.41
N LEU A 131 2.86 7.78 33.48
CA LEU A 131 1.60 8.22 34.08
C LEU A 131 0.39 7.96 33.16
N ALA A 132 0.52 8.25 31.87
CA ALA A 132 -0.62 8.15 30.95
C ALA A 132 -0.73 6.76 30.32
N PHE A 133 0.39 6.18 29.87
CA PHE A 133 0.36 5.03 28.96
C PHE A 133 0.92 3.75 29.58
N GLY A 134 1.59 3.81 30.74
CA GLY A 134 2.26 2.67 31.38
C GLY A 134 1.35 1.45 31.52
N ALA A 135 0.15 1.64 32.05
CA ALA A 135 -0.84 0.56 32.20
C ALA A 135 -1.26 -0.06 30.86
N ILE A 136 -1.41 0.75 29.80
CA ILE A 136 -1.71 0.23 28.45
C ILE A 136 -0.55 -0.60 27.93
N LEU A 137 0.69 -0.14 28.13
CA LEU A 137 1.88 -0.86 27.66
C LEU A 137 2.07 -2.20 28.37
N GLU A 138 1.81 -2.23 29.67
CA GLU A 138 1.77 -3.47 30.46
C GLU A 138 0.68 -4.41 29.98
N GLU A 139 -0.54 -3.89 29.73
CA GLU A 139 -1.64 -4.68 29.16
C GLU A 139 -1.25 -5.29 27.81
N LEU A 140 -0.67 -4.51 26.89
CA LEU A 140 -0.27 -4.97 25.56
C LEU A 140 0.82 -6.06 25.62
N ALA A 141 1.78 -5.91 26.52
CA ALA A 141 2.86 -6.88 26.74
C ALA A 141 2.34 -8.19 27.37
N LEU A 142 1.38 -8.10 28.29
CA LEU A 142 0.76 -9.27 28.93
C LEU A 142 -0.18 -10.02 27.98
N GLN A 143 -0.89 -9.30 27.10
CA GLN A 143 -1.85 -9.89 26.16
C GLN A 143 -1.19 -10.65 25.01
N ASP A 144 -0.01 -10.21 24.55
CA ASP A 144 0.68 -10.83 23.42
C ASP A 144 2.19 -10.96 23.68
N PRO A 145 2.70 -12.17 23.90
CA PRO A 145 4.13 -12.38 24.11
C PRO A 145 4.99 -12.07 22.87
N ARG A 146 4.38 -11.86 21.69
CA ARG A 146 5.07 -11.40 20.48
C ARG A 146 5.29 -9.89 20.47
N ALA A 147 4.55 -9.13 21.28
CA ALA A 147 4.70 -7.68 21.37
C ALA A 147 5.99 -7.34 22.11
N ARG A 148 6.80 -6.47 21.50
CA ARG A 148 8.07 -6.03 22.08
C ARG A 148 7.95 -4.56 22.50
N ILE A 149 7.88 -4.32 23.80
CA ILE A 149 7.83 -2.97 24.35
C ILE A 149 9.24 -2.53 24.74
N ILE A 150 9.73 -1.48 24.09
CA ILE A 150 11.03 -0.87 24.39
C ILE A 150 10.78 0.35 25.27
N ARG A 151 11.20 0.24 26.53
CA ARG A 151 11.18 1.34 27.50
C ARG A 151 12.47 2.16 27.37
N ARG A 152 12.38 3.48 27.54
CA ARG A 152 13.55 4.35 27.47
C ARG A 152 14.50 4.09 28.65
N PRO A 153 15.82 4.17 28.44
CA PRO A 153 16.81 3.89 29.48
C PRO A 153 17.02 5.09 30.42
N GLY A 154 17.45 4.82 31.66
CA GLY A 154 17.59 5.82 32.73
C GLY A 154 18.68 6.87 32.51
N ASP A 155 19.66 6.62 31.65
CA ASP A 155 20.69 7.59 31.24
C ASP A 155 20.13 8.73 30.37
N THR A 156 18.98 8.51 29.72
CA THR A 156 18.34 9.53 28.88
C THR A 156 17.73 10.69 29.67
N PHE A 157 17.71 10.63 31.00
CA PHE A 157 17.24 11.70 31.87
C PHE A 157 18.33 12.73 32.20
N ALA A 158 19.56 12.54 31.73
CA ALA A 158 20.65 13.48 31.99
C ALA A 158 20.35 14.87 31.40
N ASN A 159 20.55 15.92 32.21
CA ASN A 159 20.39 17.31 31.82
C ASN A 159 21.69 17.85 31.20
N ASN A 160 22.05 17.32 30.03
CA ASN A 160 23.25 17.66 29.27
C ASN A 160 22.96 17.90 27.78
N LEU A 161 21.68 17.98 27.40
CA LEU A 161 21.25 17.94 26.02
C LEU A 161 21.32 19.29 25.31
N LEU A 162 21.25 20.42 26.01
CA LEU A 162 21.20 21.74 25.37
C LEU A 162 22.58 22.23 24.92
N ASN A 163 22.60 22.91 23.78
CA ASN A 163 23.74 23.71 23.36
C ASN A 163 23.76 25.04 24.13
N GLU A 164 24.76 25.26 24.96
CA GLU A 164 24.86 26.44 25.84
C GLU A 164 24.97 27.76 25.03
N ASP A 165 25.53 27.71 23.82
CA ASP A 165 25.73 28.86 22.93
C ASP A 165 24.52 29.15 22.01
N GLY A 166 23.39 28.48 22.22
CA GLY A 166 22.22 28.51 21.32
C GLY A 166 22.29 27.43 20.23
N PRO A 167 21.45 27.49 19.20
CA PRO A 167 21.42 26.46 18.16
C PRO A 167 22.81 26.26 17.54
N ASP A 168 23.20 24.99 17.37
CA ASP A 168 24.52 24.64 16.84
C ASP A 168 24.71 25.27 15.46
N LYS A 169 25.80 26.01 15.29
CA LYS A 169 26.11 26.72 14.04
C LYS A 169 26.28 25.79 12.84
N ALA A 170 26.58 24.51 13.07
CA ALA A 170 26.79 23.51 12.04
C ALA A 170 25.51 22.84 11.55
N ASN A 171 24.51 22.62 12.42
CA ASN A 171 23.29 21.88 12.07
C ASN A 171 21.97 22.60 12.40
N GLY A 172 22.01 23.73 13.12
CA GLY A 172 20.86 24.58 13.43
C GLY A 172 20.00 24.13 14.61
N TRP A 173 20.38 23.07 15.34
CA TRP A 173 19.54 22.50 16.41
C TRP A 173 19.97 22.97 17.80
N ILE A 174 18.99 23.17 18.69
CA ILE A 174 19.22 23.63 20.07
C ILE A 174 19.71 22.51 21.00
N ILE A 175 19.60 21.26 20.55
CA ILE A 175 20.09 20.08 21.25
C ILE A 175 21.41 19.57 20.64
N ASN A 176 22.27 19.03 21.48
CA ASN A 176 23.51 18.36 21.11
C ASN A 176 23.31 16.84 21.01
N ASN A 177 24.40 16.10 20.76
CA ASN A 177 24.38 14.64 20.60
C ASN A 177 24.91 13.87 21.84
N SER A 178 24.88 14.47 23.04
CA SER A 178 25.46 13.91 24.27
C SER A 178 24.72 12.67 24.82
N ARG A 179 23.43 12.53 24.48
CA ARG A 179 22.58 11.38 24.78
C ARG A 179 21.55 11.17 23.66
N PRO A 180 20.93 9.99 23.55
CA PRO A 180 19.78 9.81 22.68
C PRO A 180 18.68 10.81 23.03
N ALA A 181 18.22 11.55 22.03
CA ALA A 181 17.05 12.41 22.13
C ALA A 181 16.25 12.34 20.83
N PHE A 182 14.96 12.03 20.94
CA PHE A 182 14.01 12.07 19.84
C PHE A 182 12.58 12.09 20.36
N ASP A 183 11.70 12.73 19.61
CA ASP A 183 10.25 12.53 19.71
C ASP A 183 9.81 11.55 18.61
N ALA A 184 8.92 10.62 18.92
CA ALA A 184 8.43 9.62 17.98
C ALA A 184 7.67 10.26 16.80
N ALA A 185 7.08 11.45 16.98
CA ALA A 185 6.39 12.20 15.94
C ALA A 185 7.33 12.84 14.89
N ASP A 186 8.66 12.78 15.06
CA ASP A 186 9.61 13.11 13.98
C ASP A 186 9.77 11.98 12.95
N PHE A 187 9.08 10.85 13.12
CA PHE A 187 9.21 9.66 12.27
C PHE A 187 7.85 9.20 11.71
N MET A 188 7.86 8.74 10.45
CA MET A 188 6.71 8.12 9.78
C MET A 188 7.10 6.84 9.05
N ARG A 189 6.17 5.90 8.96
CA ARG A 189 6.42 4.55 8.43
C ARG A 189 5.93 4.38 7.00
N PHE A 190 6.78 3.74 6.20
CA PHE A 190 6.57 3.44 4.78
C PHE A 190 6.92 1.98 4.47
N GLY A 191 6.30 1.06 5.22
CA GLY A 191 6.65 -0.36 5.23
C GLY A 191 7.91 -0.59 6.06
N THR A 192 8.94 -1.16 5.45
CA THR A 192 10.23 -1.40 6.11
C THR A 192 11.14 -0.17 6.16
N VAL A 193 10.70 0.96 5.59
CA VAL A 193 11.44 2.23 5.65
C VAL A 193 10.71 3.18 6.58
N ILE A 194 11.44 3.82 7.49
CA ILE A 194 10.93 4.87 8.36
C ILE A 194 11.61 6.16 7.95
N LEU A 195 10.84 7.13 7.48
CA LEU A 195 11.34 8.45 7.18
C LEU A 195 11.31 9.29 8.46
N GLY A 196 12.45 9.85 8.85
CA GLY A 196 12.58 10.74 10.00
C GLY A 196 13.09 12.13 9.60
N GLN A 197 13.05 13.09 10.51
CA GLN A 197 13.75 14.38 10.36
C GLN A 197 14.63 14.67 11.58
N TYR A 198 15.71 15.42 11.37
CA TYR A 198 16.37 16.11 12.48
C TYR A 198 15.56 17.34 12.88
N SER A 199 15.56 17.65 14.17
CA SER A 199 14.70 18.68 14.72
C SER A 199 15.30 19.25 16.00
N HIS A 200 14.63 20.23 16.60
CA HIS A 200 14.99 20.71 17.93
C HIS A 200 14.82 19.68 19.05
N VAL A 201 14.19 18.52 18.77
CA VAL A 201 13.97 17.44 19.75
C VAL A 201 14.55 16.09 19.32
N THR A 202 15.06 15.96 18.09
CA THR A 202 15.62 14.72 17.53
C THR A 202 17.06 14.88 17.02
N ASN A 203 17.99 14.10 17.60
CA ASN A 203 19.41 14.08 17.25
C ASN A 203 19.88 12.72 16.68
N GLN A 204 21.12 12.64 16.18
CA GLN A 204 21.69 11.41 15.60
C GLN A 204 21.73 10.25 16.61
N ALA A 205 22.07 10.52 17.88
CA ALA A 205 22.07 9.50 18.93
C ALA A 205 20.67 8.91 19.17
N GLY A 206 19.62 9.71 19.00
CA GLY A 206 18.21 9.30 19.03
C GLY A 206 17.85 8.44 17.83
N VAL A 207 18.24 8.86 16.62
CA VAL A 207 18.06 8.06 15.39
C VAL A 207 18.76 6.70 15.50
N ASP A 208 20.01 6.67 15.96
CA ASP A 208 20.76 5.45 16.16
C ASP A 208 20.12 4.55 17.23
N TYR A 209 19.60 5.15 18.31
CA TYR A 209 18.87 4.43 19.35
C TYR A 209 17.62 3.78 18.76
N LEU A 210 16.80 4.53 18.01
CA LEU A 210 15.60 4.00 17.36
C LEU A 210 15.97 2.84 16.43
N GLN A 211 16.91 3.05 15.51
CA GLN A 211 17.38 2.05 14.53
C GLN A 211 17.82 0.73 15.17
N ARG A 212 18.54 0.77 16.30
CA ARG A 212 18.97 -0.44 17.03
C ARG A 212 17.81 -1.22 17.64
N HIS A 213 16.68 -0.55 17.92
CA HIS A 213 15.52 -1.15 18.55
C HIS A 213 14.45 -1.59 17.55
N LEU A 214 14.55 -1.24 16.28
CA LEU A 214 13.62 -1.72 15.26
C LEU A 214 13.74 -3.24 15.01
N PRO A 215 12.69 -3.88 14.47
CA PRO A 215 12.79 -5.26 13.99
C PRO A 215 13.78 -5.39 12.82
N ALA A 216 14.28 -6.60 12.60
CA ALA A 216 15.19 -6.88 11.48
C ALA A 216 14.51 -6.55 10.14
N GLY A 217 15.25 -5.90 9.24
CA GLY A 217 14.76 -5.48 7.92
C GLY A 217 14.21 -4.05 7.88
N TYR A 218 13.93 -3.43 9.02
CA TYR A 218 13.54 -2.02 9.07
C TYR A 218 14.75 -1.10 9.10
N ARG A 219 14.63 0.04 8.41
CA ARG A 219 15.66 1.07 8.40
C ARG A 219 15.08 2.46 8.54
N VAL A 220 15.83 3.34 9.17
CA VAL A 220 15.53 4.77 9.28
C VAL A 220 16.30 5.52 8.19
N GLU A 221 15.61 6.40 7.47
CA GLU A 221 16.22 7.33 6.52
C GLU A 221 15.83 8.77 6.91
N MET A 222 16.78 9.69 6.86
CA MET A 222 16.57 11.07 7.33
C MET A 222 16.27 12.00 6.17
N LEU A 223 15.08 12.60 6.20
CA LEU A 223 14.60 13.60 5.26
C LEU A 223 15.26 14.95 5.55
N THR A 224 15.67 15.64 4.48
CA THR A 224 16.11 17.03 4.57
C THR A 224 14.91 17.96 4.50
N VAL A 225 14.65 18.68 5.58
CA VAL A 225 13.56 19.67 5.69
C VAL A 225 14.12 21.09 5.74
N ASN A 226 13.31 22.04 5.29
CA ASN A 226 13.55 23.48 5.36
C ASN A 226 12.60 24.10 6.40
N ASP A 227 12.78 23.75 7.66
CA ASP A 227 11.99 24.28 8.77
C ASP A 227 12.92 24.70 9.93
N PRO A 228 13.13 26.01 10.15
CA PRO A 228 14.00 26.50 11.21
C PRO A 228 13.41 26.34 12.61
N ASN A 229 12.14 25.94 12.74
CA ASN A 229 11.50 25.59 14.00
C ASN A 229 11.06 24.12 13.98
N ALA A 230 11.79 23.26 13.24
CA ALA A 230 11.43 21.86 13.06
C ALA A 230 11.19 21.18 14.41
N MET A 231 9.99 20.65 14.55
CA MET A 231 9.55 19.74 15.60
C MET A 231 8.37 18.98 15.01
N HIS A 232 8.53 17.66 14.91
CA HIS A 232 7.59 16.70 14.33
C HIS A 232 7.42 16.81 12.81
N ILE A 233 7.34 15.66 12.14
CA ILE A 233 7.29 15.56 10.67
C ILE A 233 5.84 15.49 10.15
N ASP A 234 4.87 15.30 11.04
CA ASP A 234 3.48 14.98 10.76
C ASP A 234 2.57 16.18 10.47
N ALA A 235 3.17 17.37 10.30
CA ALA A 235 2.60 18.51 9.59
C ALA A 235 3.46 18.93 8.37
N THR A 236 4.47 18.13 8.03
CA THR A 236 5.37 18.32 6.88
C THR A 236 5.02 17.35 5.76
N ILE A 237 4.78 16.08 6.07
CA ILE A 237 4.33 15.06 5.12
C ILE A 237 3.12 14.31 5.67
N LEU A 238 2.24 13.87 4.78
CA LEU A 238 1.06 13.05 5.07
C LEU A 238 0.90 11.99 3.98
N PRO A 239 1.38 10.76 4.18
CA PRO A 239 1.10 9.65 3.27
C PRO A 239 -0.38 9.25 3.36
N LEU A 240 -1.10 9.33 2.24
CA LEU A 240 -2.53 9.02 2.19
C LEU A 240 -2.79 7.53 1.94
N ARG A 241 -1.98 6.92 1.08
CA ARG A 241 -2.02 5.49 0.71
C ARG A 241 -0.72 5.13 0.00
N GLN A 242 -0.47 3.84 -0.18
CA GLN A 242 0.65 3.39 -1.00
C GLN A 242 0.63 4.04 -2.40
N GLY A 243 1.66 4.83 -2.70
CA GLY A 243 1.81 5.53 -3.97
C GLY A 243 1.31 6.97 -4.00
N LEU A 244 0.72 7.50 -2.91
CA LEU A 244 0.26 8.88 -2.82
C LEU A 244 0.62 9.53 -1.48
N LEU A 245 1.35 10.64 -1.52
CA LEU A 245 1.72 11.44 -0.37
C LEU A 245 1.42 12.92 -0.63
N VAL A 246 0.86 13.59 0.38
CA VAL A 246 0.71 15.04 0.41
C VAL A 246 1.82 15.65 1.25
N TYR A 247 2.36 16.81 0.86
CA TYR A 247 3.41 17.48 1.62
C TYR A 247 3.22 18.99 1.73
N ASN A 248 3.84 19.56 2.75
CA ASN A 248 3.93 20.99 2.99
C ASN A 248 5.04 21.60 2.10
N PRO A 249 4.71 22.37 1.06
CA PRO A 249 5.70 22.90 0.12
C PRO A 249 6.62 23.96 0.74
N ASN A 250 6.28 24.51 1.91
CA ASN A 250 7.14 25.47 2.60
C ASN A 250 8.23 24.79 3.42
N LYS A 251 8.00 23.55 3.85
CA LYS A 251 8.89 22.80 4.76
C LYS A 251 9.71 21.72 4.05
N VAL A 252 9.26 21.22 2.90
CA VAL A 252 10.01 20.20 2.15
C VAL A 252 9.81 20.37 0.64
N THR A 253 10.85 20.05 -0.12
CA THR A 253 10.80 20.05 -1.59
C THR A 253 10.49 18.66 -2.13
N GLU A 254 9.83 18.59 -3.29
CA GLU A 254 9.61 17.31 -3.97
C GLU A 254 10.93 16.57 -4.26
N ALA A 255 11.99 17.31 -4.61
CA ALA A 255 13.32 16.75 -4.84
C ALA A 255 13.90 16.07 -3.58
N ALA A 256 13.72 16.68 -2.40
CA ALA A 256 14.14 16.07 -1.13
C ALA A 256 13.34 14.79 -0.83
N LEU A 257 12.05 14.76 -1.14
CA LEU A 257 11.22 13.55 -0.98
C LEU A 257 11.65 12.44 -1.96
N ARG A 258 11.86 12.77 -3.24
CA ARG A 258 12.27 11.79 -4.27
C ARG A 258 13.70 11.26 -4.11
N ALA A 259 14.52 11.89 -3.26
CA ALA A 259 15.84 11.37 -2.91
C ALA A 259 15.73 10.03 -2.14
N HIS A 260 14.57 9.72 -1.56
CA HIS A 260 14.29 8.46 -0.90
C HIS A 260 13.63 7.46 -1.86
N GLU A 261 14.26 6.30 -2.05
CA GLU A 261 13.81 5.27 -2.99
C GLU A 261 12.35 4.84 -2.76
N VAL A 262 11.93 4.79 -1.50
CA VAL A 262 10.56 4.41 -1.12
C VAL A 262 9.49 5.35 -1.68
N LEU A 263 9.86 6.60 -2.02
CA LEU A 263 8.99 7.64 -2.59
C LEU A 263 9.27 7.94 -4.07
N ALA A 264 10.27 7.30 -4.68
CA ALA A 264 10.76 7.68 -6.02
C ALA A 264 9.64 7.67 -7.08
N ASP A 265 8.78 6.65 -7.04
CA ASP A 265 7.67 6.46 -7.99
C ASP A 265 6.31 6.93 -7.45
N TRP A 266 6.28 7.58 -6.29
CA TRP A 266 5.03 8.04 -5.70
C TRP A 266 4.53 9.31 -6.37
N GLU A 267 3.21 9.46 -6.39
CA GLU A 267 2.55 10.73 -6.62
C GLU A 267 2.74 11.61 -5.38
N LEU A 268 3.47 12.70 -5.54
CA LEU A 268 3.79 13.65 -4.47
C LEU A 268 3.01 14.93 -4.75
N VAL A 269 2.04 15.24 -3.90
CA VAL A 269 1.11 16.35 -4.13
C VAL A 269 1.42 17.46 -3.12
N PRO A 270 1.86 18.65 -3.56
CA PRO A 270 2.00 19.79 -2.66
C PRO A 270 0.62 20.23 -2.18
N TYR A 271 0.48 20.50 -0.89
CA TYR A 271 -0.72 21.12 -0.36
C TYR A 271 -0.90 22.52 -0.98
N PRO A 272 -2.04 22.81 -1.64
CA PRO A 272 -2.15 23.96 -2.54
C PRO A 272 -2.52 25.26 -1.84
N PHE A 273 -2.90 25.20 -0.55
CA PHE A 273 -3.39 26.35 0.18
C PHE A 273 -2.37 26.86 1.20
N ASN A 274 -2.47 28.15 1.54
CA ASN A 274 -1.82 28.68 2.74
C ASN A 274 -2.84 28.66 3.89
N PRO A 275 -2.72 27.76 4.87
CA PRO A 275 -3.67 27.67 5.97
C PRO A 275 -3.62 28.94 6.83
N GLN A 276 -4.78 29.37 7.32
CA GLN A 276 -4.90 30.57 8.14
C GLN A 276 -5.03 30.18 9.61
N GLU A 277 -4.50 31.01 10.50
CA GLU A 277 -4.68 30.80 11.93
C GLU A 277 -6.15 31.01 12.31
N PRO A 278 -6.75 30.09 13.09
CA PRO A 278 -8.11 30.27 13.56
C PRO A 278 -8.21 31.47 14.50
N GLU A 279 -9.32 32.20 14.46
CA GLU A 279 -9.57 33.30 15.40
C GLU A 279 -9.62 32.79 16.85
N HIS A 280 -10.30 31.66 17.08
CA HIS A 280 -10.43 31.01 18.38
C HIS A 280 -10.61 29.48 18.27
N PRO A 281 -10.10 28.70 19.23
CA PRO A 281 -9.07 29.08 20.22
C PRO A 281 -7.70 29.32 19.55
N PRO A 282 -6.78 30.09 20.17
CA PRO A 282 -5.45 30.34 19.61
C PRO A 282 -4.62 29.06 19.52
N LEU A 283 -3.71 28.96 18.56
CA LEU A 283 -2.77 27.84 18.47
C LEU A 283 -1.57 28.11 19.37
N TYR A 284 -1.62 27.63 20.62
CA TYR A 284 -0.56 27.93 21.59
C TYR A 284 0.78 27.27 21.27
N MET A 285 0.73 26.07 20.70
CA MET A 285 1.90 25.20 20.49
C MET A 285 2.12 24.79 19.04
N THR A 286 1.12 25.01 18.18
CA THR A 286 1.07 24.45 16.84
C THR A 286 1.00 25.56 15.80
N SER A 287 0.92 25.17 14.53
CA SER A 287 0.76 26.10 13.42
C SER A 287 -0.50 25.76 12.62
N PRO A 288 -0.97 26.66 11.75
CA PRO A 288 -2.10 26.39 10.87
C PRO A 288 -1.93 25.16 9.96
N TRP A 289 -0.71 24.63 9.82
CA TRP A 289 -0.40 23.43 9.05
C TRP A 289 -0.92 22.11 9.67
N LEU A 290 -1.61 22.16 10.81
CA LEU A 290 -2.34 21.01 11.36
C LEU A 290 -3.39 20.43 10.40
N CYS A 291 -3.74 21.13 9.33
CA CYS A 291 -4.54 20.57 8.23
C CYS A 291 -3.91 19.32 7.58
N LEU A 292 -2.58 19.14 7.70
CA LEU A 292 -1.86 17.92 7.26
C LEU A 292 -1.70 16.86 8.37
N ASN A 293 -2.04 17.18 9.62
CA ASN A 293 -1.93 16.27 10.76
C ASN A 293 -3.20 15.39 10.91
N ALA A 294 -3.72 14.92 9.78
CA ALA A 294 -4.90 14.09 9.69
C ALA A 294 -4.59 12.62 10.02
N LEU A 295 -5.62 11.85 10.40
CA LEU A 295 -5.47 10.40 10.62
C LEU A 295 -6.08 9.61 9.46
N VAL A 296 -5.25 8.87 8.73
CA VAL A 296 -5.70 7.92 7.71
C VAL A 296 -6.16 6.61 8.36
N LEU A 297 -7.37 6.16 8.00
CA LEU A 297 -7.95 4.93 8.54
C LEU A 297 -7.60 3.70 7.68
N ASP A 298 -7.66 3.78 6.35
CA ASP A 298 -7.49 2.61 5.47
C ASP A 298 -7.09 2.91 4.01
N GLY A 299 -6.42 4.03 3.77
CA GLY A 299 -5.97 4.44 2.44
C GLY A 299 -7.07 5.01 1.53
N LYS A 300 -8.32 4.93 1.96
CA LYS A 300 -9.48 5.55 1.31
C LYS A 300 -10.17 6.53 2.25
N ARG A 301 -10.22 6.24 3.54
CA ARG A 301 -10.89 7.07 4.54
C ARG A 301 -9.89 7.76 5.45
N MET A 302 -10.18 8.99 5.83
CA MET A 302 -9.37 9.77 6.77
C MET A 302 -10.24 10.63 7.66
N ILE A 303 -9.74 10.97 8.84
CA ILE A 303 -10.39 11.89 9.77
C ILE A 303 -9.73 13.26 9.66
N VAL A 304 -10.55 14.29 9.51
CA VAL A 304 -10.16 15.70 9.32
C VAL A 304 -11.00 16.61 10.21
N GLU A 305 -10.50 17.83 10.42
CA GLU A 305 -11.17 18.82 11.29
C GLU A 305 -12.52 19.21 10.69
N ALA A 306 -13.57 19.22 11.51
CA ALA A 306 -14.94 19.40 11.04
C ALA A 306 -15.22 20.78 10.43
N GLY A 307 -14.52 21.82 10.87
CA GLY A 307 -14.66 23.19 10.39
C GLY A 307 -13.65 23.60 9.32
N ASP A 308 -12.91 22.68 8.71
CA ASP A 308 -12.00 22.96 7.58
C ASP A 308 -12.50 22.28 6.28
N ASP A 309 -13.62 22.77 5.77
CA ASP A 309 -14.26 22.24 4.56
C ASP A 309 -13.36 22.32 3.33
N ARG A 310 -12.61 23.41 3.19
CA ARG A 310 -11.72 23.61 2.05
C ARG A 310 -10.65 22.52 1.96
N THR A 311 -10.00 22.20 3.08
CA THR A 311 -8.98 21.13 3.13
C THR A 311 -9.62 19.78 2.83
N ALA A 312 -10.77 19.50 3.42
CA ALA A 312 -11.42 18.21 3.30
C ALA A 312 -12.01 17.95 1.91
N GLU A 313 -12.67 18.93 1.29
CA GLU A 313 -13.12 18.86 -0.12
C GLU A 313 -11.93 18.65 -1.05
N TRP A 314 -10.79 19.28 -0.77
CA TRP A 314 -9.59 19.06 -1.55
C TRP A 314 -9.05 17.63 -1.42
N PHE A 315 -9.00 17.07 -0.21
CA PHE A 315 -8.66 15.65 -0.02
C PHE A 315 -9.63 14.71 -0.74
N GLU A 316 -10.92 15.07 -0.85
CA GLU A 316 -11.90 14.31 -1.63
C GLU A 316 -11.58 14.31 -3.14
N THR A 317 -11.02 15.40 -3.68
CA THR A 317 -10.51 15.39 -5.08
C THR A 317 -9.34 14.42 -5.29
N LEU A 318 -8.60 14.10 -4.22
CA LEU A 318 -7.57 13.07 -4.20
C LEU A 318 -8.16 11.67 -3.93
N GLY A 319 -9.48 11.48 -4.00
CA GLY A 319 -10.14 10.19 -3.81
C GLY A 319 -10.19 9.71 -2.36
N MET A 320 -10.07 10.62 -1.38
CA MET A 320 -10.29 10.31 0.02
C MET A 320 -11.77 10.51 0.40
N THR A 321 -12.23 9.78 1.40
CA THR A 321 -13.49 10.04 2.11
C THR A 321 -13.16 10.66 3.46
N CYS A 322 -13.61 11.89 3.67
CA CYS A 322 -13.29 12.70 4.84
C CYS A 322 -14.36 12.55 5.93
N ILE A 323 -14.01 11.90 7.04
CA ILE A 323 -14.83 11.84 8.26
C ILE A 323 -14.55 13.09 9.08
N ARG A 324 -15.60 13.87 9.35
CA ARG A 324 -15.48 15.16 10.04
C ARG A 324 -15.54 14.99 11.55
N CYS A 325 -14.52 15.48 12.25
CA CYS A 325 -14.47 15.47 13.72
C CYS A 325 -14.06 16.86 14.24
N PRO A 326 -14.84 17.49 15.14
CA PRO A 326 -14.43 18.72 15.81
C PRO A 326 -13.16 18.47 16.62
N PHE A 327 -12.13 19.33 16.46
CA PHE A 327 -10.83 19.11 17.11
C PHE A 327 -10.04 20.40 17.41
N ARG A 328 -10.70 21.57 17.36
CA ARG A 328 -10.02 22.87 17.45
C ARG A 328 -9.42 23.16 18.82
N HIS A 329 -9.99 22.63 19.90
CA HIS A 329 -9.47 22.81 21.25
C HIS A 329 -8.27 21.91 21.52
N VAL A 330 -8.26 20.70 20.96
CA VAL A 330 -7.06 19.84 20.97
C VAL A 330 -5.93 20.44 20.12
N ASN A 331 -6.25 21.01 18.95
CA ASN A 331 -5.28 21.72 18.10
C ASN A 331 -4.55 22.85 18.85
N SER A 332 -5.27 23.55 19.74
CA SER A 332 -4.73 24.64 20.56
C SER A 332 -3.65 24.16 21.53
N ILE A 333 -3.80 22.96 22.09
CA ILE A 333 -2.95 22.46 23.17
C ILE A 333 -1.77 21.61 22.70
N GLY A 334 -1.66 21.22 21.42
CA GLY A 334 -0.46 20.51 20.97
C GLY A 334 -0.46 19.78 19.63
N GLY A 335 -1.61 19.46 19.03
CA GLY A 335 -1.62 18.64 17.81
C GLY A 335 -3.02 18.31 17.32
N SER A 336 -3.09 17.56 16.21
CA SER A 336 -4.35 17.09 15.63
C SER A 336 -4.44 15.55 15.70
N PHE A 337 -5.25 14.92 14.85
CA PHE A 337 -5.60 13.50 14.94
C PHE A 337 -4.39 12.55 14.91
N HIS A 338 -3.35 12.85 14.12
CA HIS A 338 -2.15 12.02 14.08
C HIS A 338 -1.34 12.13 15.37
N CYS A 339 -1.10 13.35 15.87
CA CYS A 339 -0.41 13.56 17.16
C CYS A 339 -1.19 12.92 18.32
N ALA A 340 -2.52 13.02 18.28
CA ALA A 340 -3.41 12.53 19.32
C ALA A 340 -3.58 11.00 19.35
N THR A 341 -2.90 10.27 18.45
CA THR A 341 -3.02 8.81 18.34
C THR A 341 -1.71 8.07 18.20
N VAL A 342 -1.70 6.82 18.66
CA VAL A 342 -0.69 5.80 18.29
C VAL A 342 -1.42 4.60 17.76
N ASP A 343 -1.29 4.34 16.46
CA ASP A 343 -1.87 3.16 15.84
C ASP A 343 -1.07 1.92 16.24
N LEU A 344 -1.70 1.02 16.99
CA LEU A 344 -1.05 -0.19 17.49
C LEU A 344 -1.08 -1.30 16.45
N VAL A 345 -2.21 -1.42 15.74
CA VAL A 345 -2.41 -2.48 14.75
C VAL A 345 -2.95 -1.87 13.48
N ARG A 346 -2.14 -1.92 12.42
CA ARG A 346 -2.56 -1.71 11.05
C ARG A 346 -2.35 -3.00 10.28
N ARG A 347 -3.42 -3.48 9.69
CA ARG A 347 -3.42 -4.73 8.94
C ARG A 347 -4.12 -4.49 7.63
N MET A 348 -3.44 -4.81 6.54
CA MET A 348 -4.15 -5.23 5.33
C MET A 348 -5.12 -6.32 5.76
N LEU A 349 -6.41 -6.20 5.41
CA LEU A 349 -7.46 -7.13 5.81
C LEU A 349 -7.07 -8.57 5.46
N ALA A 350 -6.38 -9.26 6.36
CA ALA A 350 -6.51 -10.69 6.54
C ALA A 350 -7.87 -10.85 7.22
N CYS A 351 -8.81 -11.53 6.56
CA CYS A 351 -10.05 -11.94 7.21
C CYS A 351 -9.68 -12.65 8.52
N GLU A 352 -10.27 -12.21 9.63
CA GLU A 352 -10.18 -12.99 10.86
C GLU A 352 -10.77 -14.39 10.61
N PRO A 353 -10.20 -15.45 11.20
CA PRO A 353 -10.71 -16.80 11.05
C PRO A 353 -11.97 -16.94 11.92
N HIS A 354 -13.12 -16.53 11.41
CA HIS A 354 -14.39 -17.05 11.92
C HIS A 354 -14.66 -18.39 11.25
N ILE A 355 -14.32 -19.45 11.98
CA ILE A 355 -14.86 -20.79 11.77
C ILE A 355 -16.36 -20.70 12.07
N SER A 356 -17.16 -20.56 11.02
CA SER A 356 -18.54 -21.04 10.96
C SER A 356 -18.63 -21.93 9.73
N PRO A 357 -19.10 -23.19 9.82
CA PRO A 357 -19.12 -24.12 8.69
C PRO A 357 -20.03 -23.72 7.53
N ASP A 358 -20.82 -22.65 7.64
CA ASP A 358 -21.85 -22.33 6.65
C ASP A 358 -21.92 -20.83 6.35
N VAL A 359 -20.89 -20.26 5.73
CA VAL A 359 -21.05 -19.02 4.94
C VAL A 359 -20.15 -19.07 3.71
N VAL A 360 -20.75 -19.41 2.57
CA VAL A 360 -20.17 -19.23 1.24
C VAL A 360 -20.04 -17.73 0.98
N TYR A 361 -18.82 -17.19 1.01
CA TYR A 361 -18.55 -15.92 0.34
C TYR A 361 -18.60 -16.16 -1.17
N MET A 362 -19.80 -16.06 -1.74
CA MET A 362 -19.97 -15.79 -3.16
C MET A 362 -19.55 -14.33 -3.39
N ALA A 363 -18.26 -14.09 -3.61
CA ALA A 363 -17.89 -12.95 -4.44
C ALA A 363 -18.51 -13.22 -5.82
N ASN A 364 -19.37 -12.33 -6.30
CA ASN A 364 -19.98 -12.43 -7.62
C ASN A 364 -18.87 -12.51 -8.69
N GLY A 365 -18.57 -13.71 -9.16
CA GLY A 365 -17.40 -14.02 -9.98
C GLY A 365 -17.50 -13.63 -11.47
N ASN A 366 -18.10 -12.48 -11.81
CA ASN A 366 -18.22 -12.01 -13.20
C ASN A 366 -17.43 -10.72 -13.48
N GLU A 367 -16.75 -10.16 -12.49
CA GLU A 367 -16.16 -8.82 -12.61
C GLU A 367 -14.74 -8.85 -13.19
N GLN A 368 -14.50 -7.98 -14.17
CA GLN A 368 -13.16 -7.64 -14.64
C GLN A 368 -12.61 -6.50 -13.79
N HIS A 369 -11.31 -6.54 -13.50
CA HIS A 369 -10.63 -5.53 -12.69
C HIS A 369 -9.50 -4.85 -13.47
N LYS A 370 -9.21 -3.57 -13.20
CA LYS A 370 -7.97 -2.93 -13.67
C LYS A 370 -6.79 -3.27 -12.75
N SER A 371 -5.56 -3.19 -13.27
CA SER A 371 -4.33 -3.43 -12.49
C SER A 371 -4.30 -2.66 -11.17
N ARG A 372 -4.70 -1.37 -11.19
CA ARG A 372 -4.70 -0.48 -10.02
C ARG A 372 -5.79 -0.82 -8.99
N GLU A 373 -6.86 -1.49 -9.41
CA GLU A 373 -7.99 -1.84 -8.54
C GLU A 373 -7.73 -3.15 -7.80
N ILE A 374 -6.99 -4.08 -8.40
CA ILE A 374 -6.74 -5.43 -7.87
C ILE A 374 -6.09 -5.39 -6.50
N CYS A 375 -5.10 -4.52 -6.29
CA CYS A 375 -4.44 -4.38 -4.99
C CYS A 375 -5.40 -3.94 -3.86
N SER A 376 -6.48 -3.24 -4.22
CA SER A 376 -7.52 -2.78 -3.29
C SER A 376 -8.74 -3.71 -3.22
N THR A 377 -8.94 -4.55 -4.23
CA THR A 377 -10.07 -5.48 -4.36
C THR A 377 -9.76 -6.82 -3.71
N PHE A 378 -8.53 -7.31 -3.91
CA PHE A 378 -8.09 -8.62 -3.43
C PHE A 378 -7.02 -8.45 -2.33
N PRO A 379 -7.26 -8.99 -1.12
CA PRO A 379 -6.28 -8.97 -0.03
C PRO A 379 -4.95 -9.63 -0.44
N SER A 380 -3.80 -9.18 0.09
CA SER A 380 -2.47 -9.77 -0.20
C SER A 380 -2.39 -11.29 0.05
N ALA A 381 -3.15 -11.80 1.01
CA ALA A 381 -3.23 -13.23 1.31
C ALA A 381 -4.15 -14.03 0.38
N SER A 382 -5.00 -13.38 -0.42
CA SER A 382 -5.88 -14.07 -1.38
C SER A 382 -5.06 -14.64 -2.53
N TRP A 383 -5.49 -15.80 -3.05
CA TRP A 383 -4.80 -16.40 -4.19
C TRP A 383 -4.86 -15.49 -5.42
N GLN A 384 -5.93 -14.70 -5.58
CA GLN A 384 -6.10 -13.74 -6.68
C GLN A 384 -4.99 -12.69 -6.65
N ARG A 385 -4.75 -12.11 -5.47
CA ARG A 385 -3.70 -11.11 -5.31
C ARG A 385 -2.31 -11.71 -5.48
N GLN A 386 -2.07 -12.91 -4.94
CA GLN A 386 -0.80 -13.62 -5.14
C GLN A 386 -0.53 -13.95 -6.62
N ALA A 387 -1.56 -14.42 -7.34
CA ALA A 387 -1.48 -14.69 -8.77
C ALA A 387 -1.25 -13.40 -9.57
N PHE A 388 -1.89 -12.30 -9.18
CA PHE A 388 -1.67 -10.98 -9.79
C PHE A 388 -0.26 -10.45 -9.53
N ASP A 389 0.23 -10.54 -8.30
CA ASP A 389 1.57 -10.08 -7.94
C ASP A 389 2.65 -10.92 -8.66
N ALA A 390 2.43 -12.23 -8.82
CA ALA A 390 3.28 -13.11 -9.63
C ALA A 390 3.29 -12.70 -11.12
N PHE A 391 2.12 -12.42 -11.70
CA PHE A 391 2.02 -11.92 -13.07
C PHE A 391 2.66 -10.53 -13.23
N ARG A 392 2.41 -9.62 -12.28
CA ARG A 392 2.99 -8.27 -12.24
C ARG A 392 4.52 -8.33 -12.19
N ALA A 393 5.08 -9.19 -11.34
CA ALA A 393 6.52 -9.42 -11.28
C ALA A 393 7.05 -9.89 -12.64
N ARG A 394 6.35 -10.81 -13.32
CA ARG A 394 6.77 -11.32 -14.64
C ARG A 394 6.72 -10.24 -15.75
N ILE A 395 5.63 -9.47 -15.83
CA ILE A 395 5.41 -8.51 -16.93
C ILE A 395 6.25 -7.22 -16.78
N LEU A 396 6.70 -6.91 -15.55
CA LEU A 396 7.54 -5.77 -15.23
C LEU A 396 9.03 -6.10 -15.09
N LEU A 397 9.45 -7.34 -15.39
CA LEU A 397 10.86 -7.70 -15.44
C LEU A 397 11.63 -6.73 -16.36
N GLN A 398 12.84 -6.39 -15.91
CA GLN A 398 13.76 -5.50 -16.62
C GLN A 398 14.87 -6.30 -17.32
N GLU A 399 15.71 -5.61 -18.09
CA GLU A 399 16.80 -6.23 -18.84
C GLU A 399 17.78 -6.98 -17.91
N PRO A 400 18.34 -8.13 -18.35
CA PRO A 400 18.19 -8.73 -19.67
C PRO A 400 16.96 -9.65 -19.85
N GLN A 401 16.13 -9.84 -18.82
CA GLN A 401 14.99 -10.78 -18.83
C GLN A 401 13.63 -10.10 -19.02
N SER A 402 13.62 -8.96 -19.72
CA SER A 402 12.40 -8.20 -20.01
C SER A 402 11.33 -9.10 -20.62
N PHE A 403 10.08 -8.85 -20.22
CA PHE A 403 8.95 -9.56 -20.81
C PHE A 403 8.93 -9.35 -22.33
N PRO A 404 8.91 -10.42 -23.16
CA PRO A 404 9.14 -10.29 -24.61
C PRO A 404 8.16 -9.35 -25.32
N CYS A 405 6.91 -9.27 -24.86
CA CYS A 405 5.90 -8.41 -25.48
C CYS A 405 5.90 -7.01 -24.86
N ILE A 406 6.61 -6.09 -25.51
CA ILE A 406 6.70 -4.67 -25.10
C ILE A 406 5.31 -4.02 -25.01
N TYR A 407 4.39 -4.35 -25.92
CA TYR A 407 3.06 -3.76 -25.94
C TYR A 407 2.22 -4.21 -24.74
N ALA A 408 2.35 -5.46 -24.31
CA ALA A 408 1.72 -5.94 -23.07
C ALA A 408 2.28 -5.18 -21.86
N THR A 409 3.60 -5.03 -21.74
CA THR A 409 4.19 -4.25 -20.64
C THR A 409 3.75 -2.78 -20.65
N LYS A 410 3.64 -2.15 -21.83
CA LYS A 410 3.13 -0.77 -21.97
C LYS A 410 1.66 -0.67 -21.56
N GLY A 411 0.79 -1.56 -22.06
CA GLY A 411 -0.62 -1.61 -21.69
C GLY A 411 -0.85 -1.87 -20.20
N PHE A 412 -0.02 -2.72 -19.58
CA PHE A 412 -0.02 -2.93 -18.13
C PHE A 412 0.32 -1.66 -17.36
N LYS A 413 1.42 -0.98 -17.72
CA LYS A 413 1.85 0.29 -17.08
C LYS A 413 0.82 1.41 -17.25
N ALA A 414 0.15 1.45 -18.40
CA ALA A 414 -0.92 2.40 -18.70
C ALA A 414 -2.26 2.05 -18.04
N ASN A 415 -2.34 0.94 -17.27
CA ASN A 415 -3.57 0.47 -16.61
C ASN A 415 -4.71 0.15 -17.59
N GLU A 416 -4.35 -0.32 -18.79
CA GLU A 416 -5.29 -0.62 -19.88
C GLU A 416 -5.83 -2.05 -19.80
N HIS A 417 -5.04 -2.99 -19.25
CA HIS A 417 -5.43 -4.39 -19.13
C HIS A 417 -6.65 -4.60 -18.23
N ARG A 418 -7.35 -5.71 -18.47
CA ARG A 418 -8.46 -6.21 -17.63
C ARG A 418 -8.10 -7.56 -17.09
N PHE A 419 -8.44 -7.81 -15.83
CA PHE A 419 -8.09 -9.04 -15.13
C PHE A 419 -9.35 -9.78 -14.71
N CYS A 420 -9.35 -11.08 -14.97
CA CYS A 420 -10.37 -12.02 -14.53
C CYS A 420 -9.70 -13.12 -13.70
N PHE A 421 -10.39 -13.58 -12.67
CA PHE A 421 -9.88 -14.58 -11.73
C PHE A 421 -10.74 -15.84 -11.80
N VAL A 422 -10.11 -16.96 -12.13
CA VAL A 422 -10.79 -18.25 -12.22
C VAL A 422 -10.23 -19.21 -11.20
N ASP A 423 -11.05 -19.56 -10.20
CA ASP A 423 -10.74 -20.61 -9.24
C ASP A 423 -11.02 -21.99 -9.85
N HIS A 424 -10.19 -22.96 -9.48
CA HIS A 424 -10.32 -24.37 -9.83
C HIS A 424 -10.50 -24.67 -11.32
N THR A 425 -9.37 -24.76 -12.01
CA THR A 425 -9.27 -25.34 -13.36
C THR A 425 -9.14 -26.88 -13.35
N GLY A 426 -9.60 -27.54 -12.27
CA GLY A 426 -9.32 -28.95 -11.94
C GLY A 426 -7.98 -29.09 -11.18
N SER A 427 -7.84 -30.05 -10.27
CA SER A 427 -6.52 -30.35 -9.65
C SER A 427 -5.67 -31.26 -10.53
N ASP A 428 -6.33 -32.06 -11.38
CA ASP A 428 -5.72 -33.17 -12.12
C ASP A 428 -6.08 -33.11 -13.61
N ALA A 429 -5.15 -33.57 -14.45
CA ALA A 429 -5.33 -33.67 -15.89
C ALA A 429 -6.58 -34.50 -16.24
N GLY A 430 -7.42 -33.98 -17.14
CA GLY A 430 -8.64 -34.66 -17.59
C GLY A 430 -9.87 -34.51 -16.68
N THR A 431 -9.78 -33.78 -15.57
CA THR A 431 -10.97 -33.39 -14.80
C THR A 431 -11.74 -32.31 -15.57
N PRO A 432 -13.04 -32.52 -15.89
CA PRO A 432 -13.83 -31.51 -16.59
C PRO A 432 -13.88 -30.19 -15.81
N ILE A 433 -13.69 -29.08 -16.51
CA ILE A 433 -13.84 -27.74 -15.93
C ILE A 433 -15.33 -27.52 -15.66
N ALA A 434 -15.68 -27.12 -14.44
CA ALA A 434 -17.06 -26.91 -14.05
C ALA A 434 -17.74 -25.87 -14.96
N ASP A 435 -18.98 -26.15 -15.40
CA ASP A 435 -19.74 -25.24 -16.28
C ASP A 435 -19.85 -23.83 -15.69
N ALA A 436 -20.07 -23.71 -14.38
CA ALA A 436 -20.11 -22.41 -13.70
C ALA A 436 -18.82 -21.60 -13.84
N THR A 437 -17.65 -22.27 -13.90
CA THR A 437 -16.37 -21.61 -14.14
C THR A 437 -16.27 -21.13 -15.59
N LEU A 438 -16.71 -21.96 -16.54
CA LEU A 438 -16.73 -21.60 -17.95
C LEU A 438 -17.75 -20.48 -18.25
N ASP A 439 -18.90 -20.47 -17.58
CA ASP A 439 -19.93 -19.42 -17.67
C ASP A 439 -19.37 -18.07 -17.20
N ARG A 440 -18.70 -18.05 -16.04
CA ARG A 440 -18.04 -16.85 -15.51
C ARG A 440 -16.98 -16.31 -16.46
N LEU A 441 -16.13 -17.21 -16.96
CA LEU A 441 -15.06 -16.84 -17.87
C LEU A 441 -15.62 -16.32 -19.21
N ALA A 442 -16.65 -16.96 -19.75
CA ALA A 442 -17.33 -16.50 -20.96
C ALA A 442 -18.01 -15.14 -20.74
N ALA A 443 -18.62 -14.89 -19.58
CA ALA A 443 -19.20 -13.58 -19.25
C ALA A 443 -18.14 -12.47 -19.18
N ALA A 444 -17.00 -12.75 -18.56
CA ALA A 444 -15.87 -11.81 -18.56
C ALA A 444 -15.34 -11.59 -19.98
N PHE A 445 -15.24 -12.64 -20.79
CA PHE A 445 -14.82 -12.52 -22.19
C PHE A 445 -15.81 -11.73 -23.04
N ASP A 446 -17.11 -11.89 -22.78
CA ASP A 446 -18.21 -11.19 -23.46
C ASP A 446 -18.17 -9.68 -23.20
N ASP A 447 -18.01 -9.28 -21.93
CA ASP A 447 -17.82 -7.87 -21.58
C ASP A 447 -16.57 -7.29 -22.24
N TYR A 448 -15.45 -8.02 -22.19
CA TYR A 448 -14.20 -7.57 -22.81
C TYR A 448 -14.34 -7.39 -24.33
N ALA A 449 -14.95 -8.36 -25.01
CA ALA A 449 -15.15 -8.32 -26.45
C ALA A 449 -16.03 -7.13 -26.89
N GLN A 450 -16.97 -6.71 -26.05
CA GLN A 450 -17.81 -5.53 -26.32
C GLN A 450 -17.07 -4.21 -26.09
N ASN A 451 -16.22 -4.16 -25.07
CA ASN A 451 -15.75 -2.89 -24.51
C ASN A 451 -14.26 -2.61 -24.73
N TRP A 452 -13.46 -3.55 -25.27
CA TRP A 452 -12.00 -3.44 -25.36
C TRP A 452 -11.51 -2.14 -26.01
N ARG A 453 -12.24 -1.58 -26.99
CA ARG A 453 -11.89 -0.32 -27.67
C ARG A 453 -11.82 0.88 -26.73
N GLN A 454 -12.51 0.81 -25.58
CA GLN A 454 -12.54 1.86 -24.56
C GLN A 454 -11.45 1.68 -23.51
N PHE A 455 -10.77 0.53 -23.47
CA PHE A 455 -9.85 0.17 -22.40
C PHE A 455 -8.42 0.65 -22.66
N GLY A 456 -8.08 0.90 -23.92
CA GLY A 456 -6.80 1.49 -24.33
C GLY A 456 -6.25 0.82 -25.61
N PRO A 457 -5.30 1.47 -26.29
CA PRO A 457 -4.71 0.97 -27.54
C PRO A 457 -3.86 -0.30 -27.38
N MET A 458 -3.54 -0.73 -26.16
CA MET A 458 -2.70 -1.90 -25.86
C MET A 458 -3.34 -2.82 -24.81
N THR A 459 -4.68 -2.80 -24.71
CA THR A 459 -5.41 -3.65 -23.76
C THR A 459 -5.26 -5.15 -24.05
N SER A 460 -5.33 -5.94 -22.97
CA SER A 460 -5.45 -7.40 -22.97
C SER A 460 -6.40 -7.80 -21.85
N LEU A 461 -7.16 -8.89 -22.04
CA LEU A 461 -7.84 -9.59 -20.96
C LEU A 461 -6.89 -10.67 -20.42
N VAL A 462 -6.54 -10.58 -19.15
CA VAL A 462 -5.63 -11.48 -18.46
C VAL A 462 -6.42 -12.31 -17.45
N VAL A 463 -6.42 -13.62 -17.64
CA VAL A 463 -7.08 -14.59 -16.76
C VAL A 463 -6.02 -15.21 -15.87
N LEU A 464 -6.21 -15.07 -14.56
CA LEU A 464 -5.29 -15.56 -13.54
C LEU A 464 -5.92 -16.71 -12.76
N THR A 465 -5.09 -17.69 -12.42
CA THR A 465 -5.47 -18.87 -11.64
C THR A 465 -4.63 -18.97 -10.36
N PRO A 466 -5.06 -19.74 -9.34
CA PRO A 466 -4.31 -19.91 -8.11
C PRO A 466 -2.87 -20.41 -8.35
N LEU A 467 -1.92 -19.92 -7.54
CA LEU A 467 -0.54 -20.41 -7.57
C LEU A 467 -0.47 -21.88 -7.13
N PRO A 468 0.45 -22.69 -7.68
CA PRO A 468 0.70 -24.03 -7.19
C PRO A 468 1.11 -23.99 -5.71
N PRO A 469 0.67 -24.94 -4.87
CA PRO A 469 1.06 -24.99 -3.47
C PRO A 469 2.59 -25.15 -3.31
N ALA A 470 3.16 -24.42 -2.35
CA ALA A 470 4.58 -24.51 -2.01
C ALA A 470 4.94 -25.93 -1.55
N ALA A 471 6.13 -26.42 -1.92
CA ALA A 471 6.59 -27.79 -1.71
C ALA A 471 6.62 -28.21 -0.23
N SER A 472 5.47 -28.60 0.30
CA SER A 472 5.32 -29.33 1.54
C SER A 472 4.02 -30.16 1.47
N SER A 473 4.21 -31.49 1.44
CA SER A 473 3.24 -32.58 1.59
C SER A 473 2.52 -33.22 0.38
N HIS A 474 2.56 -32.68 -0.85
CA HIS A 474 2.35 -33.47 -2.09
C HIS A 474 3.02 -32.75 -3.27
N ALA A 475 4.08 -33.33 -3.84
CA ALA A 475 4.68 -32.79 -5.07
C ALA A 475 3.64 -32.85 -6.20
N SER A 476 3.22 -31.70 -6.73
CA SER A 476 2.30 -31.66 -7.86
C SER A 476 2.91 -32.37 -9.08
N THR A 477 2.26 -33.44 -9.52
CA THR A 477 2.65 -34.30 -10.67
C THR A 477 2.30 -33.70 -12.03
N ALA A 478 1.73 -32.49 -12.08
CA ALA A 478 1.26 -31.86 -13.32
C ALA A 478 2.43 -31.51 -14.27
N SER A 479 2.28 -31.87 -15.53
CA SER A 479 3.22 -31.67 -16.63
C SER A 479 2.84 -30.47 -17.50
N LEU A 480 3.75 -30.03 -18.36
CA LEU A 480 3.44 -28.99 -19.35
C LEU A 480 2.33 -29.42 -20.33
N ALA A 481 2.21 -30.72 -20.61
CA ALA A 481 1.12 -31.26 -21.43
C ALA A 481 -0.24 -31.12 -20.73
N ASP A 482 -0.29 -31.19 -19.40
CA ASP A 482 -1.52 -31.01 -18.63
C ASP A 482 -1.99 -29.55 -18.67
N ASP A 483 -1.06 -28.60 -18.56
CA ASP A 483 -1.36 -27.16 -18.73
C ASP A 483 -1.83 -26.85 -20.16
N ARG A 484 -1.24 -27.54 -21.16
CA ARG A 484 -1.69 -27.44 -22.56
C ARG A 484 -3.13 -27.94 -22.71
N GLN A 485 -3.46 -29.11 -22.15
CA GLN A 485 -4.82 -29.64 -22.18
C GLN A 485 -5.80 -28.67 -21.54
N ARG A 486 -5.47 -28.18 -20.34
CA ARG A 486 -6.27 -27.20 -19.60
C ARG A 486 -6.49 -25.90 -20.36
N PHE A 487 -5.45 -25.38 -21.02
CA PHE A 487 -5.54 -24.21 -21.87
C PHE A 487 -6.58 -24.39 -22.99
N TRP A 488 -6.48 -25.49 -23.73
CA TRP A 488 -7.41 -25.78 -24.84
C TRP A 488 -8.83 -26.06 -24.34
N ASP A 489 -9.00 -26.70 -23.18
CA ASP A 489 -10.30 -26.95 -22.56
C ASP A 489 -11.01 -25.65 -22.19
N LEU A 490 -10.28 -24.69 -21.61
CA LEU A 490 -10.78 -23.35 -21.33
C LEU A 490 -11.18 -22.63 -22.63
N LEU A 491 -10.34 -22.66 -23.66
CA LEU A 491 -10.65 -22.02 -24.94
C LEU A 491 -11.91 -22.60 -25.59
N ARG A 492 -12.03 -23.92 -25.62
CA ARG A 492 -13.24 -24.61 -26.11
C ARG A 492 -14.46 -24.22 -25.28
N GLY A 493 -14.34 -24.27 -23.96
CA GLY A 493 -15.44 -23.95 -23.05
C GLY A 493 -15.96 -22.52 -23.18
N ILE A 494 -15.06 -21.55 -23.40
CA ILE A 494 -15.43 -20.16 -23.74
C ILE A 494 -16.09 -20.10 -25.12
N SER A 495 -15.49 -20.73 -26.13
CA SER A 495 -15.99 -20.65 -27.51
C SER A 495 -17.39 -21.25 -27.66
N ASP A 496 -17.69 -22.33 -26.94
CA ASP A 496 -19.01 -22.96 -26.90
C ASP A 496 -20.10 -22.08 -26.25
N ARG A 497 -19.69 -21.05 -25.50
CA ARG A 497 -20.55 -20.07 -24.82
C ARG A 497 -20.64 -18.74 -25.53
N ASP A 498 -19.97 -18.58 -26.68
CA ASP A 498 -20.09 -17.37 -27.48
C ASP A 498 -21.54 -17.20 -27.95
N PRO A 499 -22.20 -16.06 -27.65
CA PRO A 499 -23.57 -15.82 -28.07
C PRO A 499 -23.73 -15.70 -29.60
N HIS A 500 -22.64 -15.55 -30.37
CA HIS A 500 -22.67 -15.45 -31.82
C HIS A 500 -22.34 -16.79 -32.49
N SER A 501 -22.98 -17.06 -33.62
CA SER A 501 -22.61 -18.18 -34.49
C SER A 501 -21.19 -18.02 -35.04
N TRP A 502 -20.49 -19.13 -35.22
CA TRP A 502 -19.16 -19.10 -35.84
C TRP A 502 -19.22 -18.46 -37.24
N PRO A 503 -18.39 -17.46 -37.55
CA PRO A 503 -18.45 -16.76 -38.84
C PRO A 503 -18.09 -17.68 -40.02
N ALA A 504 -18.86 -17.62 -41.12
CA ALA A 504 -18.59 -18.39 -42.32
C ALA A 504 -17.25 -18.06 -43.00
N THR A 505 -16.69 -16.88 -42.71
CA THR A 505 -15.43 -16.38 -43.28
C THR A 505 -14.19 -16.85 -42.52
N VAL A 506 -14.36 -17.51 -41.38
CA VAL A 506 -13.24 -18.04 -40.57
C VAL A 506 -13.35 -19.56 -40.56
N PRO A 507 -12.29 -20.31 -40.91
CA PRO A 507 -12.31 -21.77 -40.87
C PRO A 507 -12.78 -22.29 -39.51
N GLN A 508 -13.50 -23.42 -39.47
CA GLN A 508 -13.75 -24.12 -38.20
C GLN A 508 -12.58 -24.99 -37.77
N ASP A 509 -11.82 -25.48 -38.75
CA ASP A 509 -10.64 -26.28 -38.55
C ASP A 509 -9.50 -25.39 -38.04
N VAL A 510 -9.05 -25.63 -36.82
CA VAL A 510 -8.09 -24.76 -36.13
C VAL A 510 -6.69 -24.78 -36.74
N GLU A 511 -6.38 -25.78 -37.56
CA GLU A 511 -5.08 -25.90 -38.22
C GLU A 511 -5.09 -25.22 -39.60
N LYS A 512 -6.25 -24.75 -40.08
CA LYS A 512 -6.32 -24.10 -41.39
C LYS A 512 -5.77 -22.67 -41.36
N PRO A 513 -5.08 -22.23 -42.44
CA PRO A 513 -4.68 -20.83 -42.61
C PRO A 513 -5.86 -19.88 -42.41
N ALA A 514 -5.59 -18.72 -41.79
CA ALA A 514 -6.57 -17.71 -41.42
C ALA A 514 -7.57 -18.12 -40.32
N TRP A 515 -7.40 -19.28 -39.69
CA TRP A 515 -8.11 -19.56 -38.45
C TRP A 515 -7.66 -18.59 -37.34
N THR A 516 -8.64 -18.07 -36.60
CA THR A 516 -8.44 -17.22 -35.42
C THR A 516 -9.49 -17.55 -34.37
N LEU A 517 -9.18 -17.31 -33.09
CA LEU A 517 -10.18 -17.42 -32.04
C LEU A 517 -11.25 -16.34 -32.24
N MET A 518 -12.51 -16.76 -32.37
CA MET A 518 -13.66 -15.88 -32.54
C MET A 518 -14.48 -15.81 -31.26
N PHE A 519 -14.87 -14.59 -30.87
CA PHE A 519 -15.89 -14.36 -29.85
C PHE A 519 -16.66 -13.06 -30.14
N ARG A 520 -18.00 -13.08 -30.12
CA ARG A 520 -18.86 -11.95 -30.53
C ARG A 520 -18.50 -11.33 -31.89
N GLY A 521 -18.00 -12.15 -32.82
CA GLY A 521 -17.54 -11.68 -34.13
C GLY A 521 -16.21 -10.92 -34.13
N GLU A 522 -15.58 -10.71 -32.96
CA GLU A 522 -14.22 -10.16 -32.84
C GLU A 522 -13.17 -11.28 -32.92
N ARG A 523 -11.99 -10.92 -33.43
CA ARG A 523 -10.85 -11.84 -33.61
C ARG A 523 -9.83 -11.66 -32.50
N PHE A 524 -9.42 -12.75 -31.86
CA PHE A 524 -8.46 -12.74 -30.76
C PHE A 524 -7.26 -13.64 -31.03
N VAL A 525 -6.12 -13.21 -30.50
CA VAL A 525 -4.97 -14.08 -30.21
C VAL A 525 -4.94 -14.36 -28.72
N ALA A 526 -4.57 -15.59 -28.36
CA ALA A 526 -4.40 -16.02 -26.99
C ALA A 526 -2.95 -16.41 -26.74
N LEU A 527 -2.53 -16.32 -25.48
CA LEU A 527 -1.19 -16.71 -25.03
C LEU A 527 -1.29 -17.35 -23.64
N ALA A 528 -0.57 -18.45 -23.44
CA ALA A 528 -0.43 -19.09 -22.14
C ALA A 528 0.94 -18.78 -21.50
N LEU A 529 0.94 -18.55 -20.18
CA LEU A 529 2.14 -18.60 -19.34
C LEU A 529 1.94 -19.66 -18.25
N THR A 530 2.98 -20.41 -17.91
CA THR A 530 2.92 -21.43 -16.85
C THR A 530 4.26 -21.56 -16.12
N PRO A 531 4.25 -21.97 -14.83
CA PRO A 531 5.47 -22.31 -14.10
C PRO A 531 6.18 -23.56 -14.62
N ARG A 532 5.60 -24.30 -15.58
CA ARG A 532 6.13 -25.57 -16.10
C ARG A 532 7.11 -25.42 -17.26
N TYR A 533 7.26 -24.24 -17.84
CA TYR A 533 8.30 -23.97 -18.84
C TYR A 533 9.68 -23.91 -18.18
N GLN A 534 10.61 -24.74 -18.65
CA GLN A 534 12.00 -24.78 -18.17
C GLN A 534 12.93 -24.14 -19.20
N ASN A 535 12.75 -24.45 -20.48
CA ASN A 535 13.59 -23.97 -21.57
C ASN A 535 13.05 -22.68 -22.21
N ARG A 536 11.77 -22.37 -22.08
CA ARG A 536 11.14 -21.11 -22.54
C ARG A 536 10.82 -20.15 -21.41
N GLN A 537 11.83 -19.45 -20.91
CA GLN A 537 11.63 -18.41 -19.89
C GLN A 537 10.71 -17.29 -20.37
N SER A 538 10.67 -17.02 -21.69
CA SER A 538 9.73 -16.12 -22.35
C SER A 538 8.24 -16.46 -22.12
N ARG A 539 7.95 -17.71 -21.73
CA ARG A 539 6.61 -18.24 -21.41
C ARG A 539 6.43 -18.63 -19.94
N PHE A 540 7.45 -18.46 -19.12
CA PHE A 540 7.37 -18.73 -17.69
C PHE A 540 6.56 -17.67 -16.93
N CYS A 541 5.74 -18.10 -15.97
CA CYS A 541 5.16 -17.27 -14.90
C CYS A 541 4.96 -18.16 -13.67
N ALA A 542 5.03 -17.64 -12.44
CA ALA A 542 4.87 -18.48 -11.25
C ALA A 542 3.46 -19.08 -11.12
N GLY A 543 2.45 -18.51 -11.79
CA GLY A 543 1.10 -19.04 -11.92
C GLY A 543 0.73 -19.38 -13.37
N PHE A 544 -0.38 -20.09 -13.54
CA PHE A 544 -0.94 -20.36 -14.87
C PHE A 544 -1.82 -19.18 -15.32
N VAL A 545 -1.48 -18.59 -16.47
CA VAL A 545 -2.06 -17.34 -16.98
C VAL A 545 -2.50 -17.52 -18.43
N LEU A 546 -3.68 -17.01 -18.76
CA LEU A 546 -4.15 -16.87 -20.14
C LEU A 546 -4.30 -15.39 -20.45
N ALA A 547 -3.70 -14.91 -21.53
CA ALA A 547 -3.84 -13.54 -21.99
C ALA A 547 -4.49 -13.51 -23.37
N PHE A 548 -5.47 -12.63 -23.56
CA PHE A 548 -6.23 -12.48 -24.79
C PHE A 548 -6.15 -11.06 -25.30
N GLN A 549 -5.81 -10.91 -26.58
CA GLN A 549 -5.70 -9.61 -27.21
C GLN A 549 -6.46 -9.59 -28.54
N PRO A 550 -7.27 -8.54 -28.81
CA PRO A 550 -7.88 -8.33 -30.11
C PRO A 550 -6.81 -8.21 -31.20
N ILE A 551 -6.95 -8.98 -32.28
CA ILE A 551 -6.00 -8.95 -33.41
C ILE A 551 -5.91 -7.56 -34.04
N LYS A 552 -7.02 -6.80 -34.01
CA LYS A 552 -7.06 -5.43 -34.54
C LYS A 552 -6.05 -4.49 -33.87
N ILE A 553 -5.80 -4.66 -32.57
CA ILE A 553 -4.77 -3.90 -31.85
C ILE A 553 -3.39 -4.16 -32.47
N LEU A 554 -3.07 -5.43 -32.72
CA LEU A 554 -1.79 -5.80 -33.36
C LEU A 554 -1.71 -5.27 -34.79
N GLN A 555 -2.79 -5.32 -35.56
CA GLN A 555 -2.83 -4.75 -36.92
C GLN A 555 -2.59 -3.24 -36.93
N ASP A 556 -3.18 -2.51 -35.98
CA ASP A 556 -3.00 -1.06 -35.86
C ASP A 556 -1.57 -0.71 -35.42
N LEU A 557 -1.02 -1.43 -34.44
CA LEU A 557 0.34 -1.26 -33.94
C LEU A 557 1.41 -1.64 -34.98
N LEU A 558 1.16 -2.68 -35.79
CA LEU A 558 2.06 -3.22 -36.81
C LEU A 558 1.67 -2.79 -38.23
N SER A 559 1.01 -1.63 -38.34
CA SER A 559 0.39 -1.11 -39.57
C SER A 559 1.34 -0.82 -40.73
N THR A 560 2.67 -0.77 -40.50
CA THR A 560 3.67 -0.59 -41.56
C THR A 560 4.71 -1.71 -41.54
N PRO A 561 5.33 -2.06 -42.69
CA PRO A 561 6.37 -3.08 -42.76
C PRO A 561 7.55 -2.80 -41.80
N GLU A 562 7.91 -1.52 -41.60
CA GLU A 562 8.99 -1.11 -40.71
C GLU A 562 8.62 -1.34 -39.24
N LYS A 563 7.40 -0.98 -38.84
CA LYS A 563 6.89 -1.23 -37.49
C LYS A 563 6.81 -2.73 -37.19
N MET A 564 6.35 -3.51 -38.17
CA MET A 564 6.31 -4.97 -38.08
C MET A 564 7.72 -5.55 -37.93
N ALA A 565 8.67 -5.18 -38.80
CA ALA A 565 10.04 -5.66 -38.74
C ALA A 565 10.73 -5.27 -37.43
N SER A 566 10.52 -4.05 -36.94
CA SER A 566 11.06 -3.59 -35.66
C SER A 566 10.48 -4.37 -34.48
N ALA A 567 9.17 -4.52 -34.39
CA ALA A 567 8.52 -5.27 -33.32
C ALA A 567 8.97 -6.73 -33.30
N VAL A 568 9.02 -7.37 -34.47
CA VAL A 568 9.50 -8.75 -34.64
C VAL A 568 10.96 -8.87 -34.22
N GLY A 569 11.82 -7.96 -34.67
CA GLY A 569 13.24 -7.95 -34.32
C GLY A 569 13.45 -7.84 -32.80
N THR A 570 12.71 -6.97 -32.13
CA THR A 570 12.80 -6.81 -30.68
C THR A 570 12.26 -8.02 -29.92
N VAL A 571 11.11 -8.57 -30.31
CA VAL A 571 10.56 -9.78 -29.66
C VAL A 571 11.50 -10.96 -29.83
N ARG A 572 12.09 -11.16 -31.01
CA ARG A 572 13.09 -12.20 -31.26
C ARG A 572 14.33 -12.03 -30.41
N ALA A 573 14.93 -10.83 -30.39
CA ALA A 573 16.10 -10.55 -29.57
C ALA A 573 15.85 -10.83 -28.08
N LEU A 574 14.69 -10.42 -27.55
CA LEU A 574 14.31 -10.69 -26.18
C LEU A 574 14.09 -12.18 -25.92
N THR A 575 13.45 -12.89 -26.85
CA THR A 575 13.20 -14.34 -26.72
C THR A 575 14.51 -15.12 -26.76
N ASP A 576 15.39 -14.84 -27.73
CA ASP A 576 16.69 -15.49 -27.89
C ASP A 576 17.63 -15.24 -26.69
N SER A 577 17.46 -14.11 -25.99
CA SER A 577 18.25 -13.80 -24.78
C SER A 577 17.86 -14.61 -23.55
N GLN A 578 16.66 -15.21 -23.54
CA GLN A 578 16.10 -15.86 -22.34
C GLN A 578 15.66 -17.32 -22.55
N ASP A 579 15.38 -17.74 -23.80
CA ASP A 579 14.98 -19.10 -24.12
C ASP A 579 16.19 -19.94 -24.54
N ALA A 580 16.25 -21.18 -24.05
CA ALA A 580 17.24 -22.18 -24.44
C ALA A 580 16.87 -22.92 -25.74
N VAL A 581 15.66 -22.66 -26.27
CA VAL A 581 15.15 -23.23 -27.51
C VAL A 581 14.90 -22.10 -28.53
N PRO A 582 15.09 -22.35 -29.83
CA PRO A 582 14.85 -21.33 -30.86
C PRO A 582 13.44 -20.73 -30.80
N TYR A 583 13.31 -19.50 -31.27
CA TYR A 583 12.01 -18.90 -31.53
C TYR A 583 11.22 -19.79 -32.50
N SER A 584 9.92 -19.98 -32.25
CA SER A 584 9.07 -20.69 -33.22
C SER A 584 8.78 -19.77 -34.41
N ASP A 585 8.87 -20.31 -35.62
CA ASP A 585 8.44 -19.63 -36.86
C ASP A 585 6.94 -19.26 -36.84
N ASP A 586 6.16 -19.92 -35.97
CA ASP A 586 4.73 -19.69 -35.79
C ASP A 586 4.40 -18.27 -35.28
N VAL A 587 5.31 -17.62 -34.53
CA VAL A 587 5.04 -16.44 -33.68
C VAL A 587 4.67 -15.15 -34.46
N ILE A 588 4.79 -15.14 -35.80
CA ILE A 588 4.93 -13.88 -36.56
C ILE A 588 3.83 -13.67 -37.65
N ALA A 589 2.82 -14.52 -37.75
CA ALA A 589 1.86 -14.46 -38.87
C ALA A 589 0.47 -13.84 -38.57
N VAL A 590 0.32 -12.97 -37.56
CA VAL A 590 -1.00 -12.39 -37.19
C VAL A 590 -1.58 -11.47 -38.28
N GLY A 591 -0.75 -10.92 -39.18
CA GLY A 591 -1.15 -9.89 -40.15
C GLY A 591 -1.61 -10.36 -41.52
N GLU A 592 -1.18 -11.54 -42.01
CA GLU A 592 -1.33 -11.90 -43.43
C GLU A 592 -2.30 -13.06 -43.71
N GLY A 593 -2.85 -13.72 -42.68
CA GLY A 593 -3.78 -14.85 -42.84
C GLY A 593 -3.16 -16.09 -43.50
N ARG A 594 -1.83 -16.15 -43.61
CA ARG A 594 -1.08 -17.23 -44.29
C ARG A 594 -0.90 -18.48 -43.42
N GLN A 595 -1.05 -18.36 -42.10
CA GLN A 595 -0.97 -19.46 -41.14
C GLN A 595 -2.09 -19.35 -40.11
N SER A 596 -2.39 -20.47 -39.43
CA SER A 596 -3.27 -20.43 -38.27
C SER A 596 -2.56 -19.77 -37.10
N VAL A 597 -3.26 -18.96 -36.31
CA VAL A 597 -2.68 -18.41 -35.07
C VAL A 597 -2.66 -19.43 -33.92
N SER A 598 -3.29 -20.60 -34.09
CA SER A 598 -3.40 -21.64 -33.04
C SER A 598 -2.05 -22.15 -32.55
N THR A 599 -1.08 -22.27 -33.45
CA THR A 599 0.27 -22.79 -33.16
C THR A 599 1.07 -21.86 -32.24
N MET A 600 0.70 -20.59 -32.17
CA MET A 600 1.32 -19.61 -31.27
C MET A 600 0.78 -19.63 -29.84
N PHE A 601 -0.42 -20.18 -29.63
CA PHE A 601 -1.16 -19.99 -28.39
C PHE A 601 -0.50 -20.70 -27.21
N PHE A 602 0.05 -21.90 -27.46
CA PHE A 602 0.76 -22.71 -26.48
C PHE A 602 1.95 -23.40 -27.16
N LEU A 603 3.18 -23.03 -26.77
CA LEU A 603 4.41 -23.57 -27.37
C LEU A 603 4.89 -24.80 -26.60
N SER A 604 5.58 -25.72 -27.27
CA SER A 604 6.33 -26.77 -26.57
C SER A 604 7.56 -26.19 -25.86
N ASP A 605 8.17 -26.95 -24.95
CA ASP A 605 9.42 -26.57 -24.29
C ASP A 605 10.68 -27.23 -24.93
N ASP A 606 10.49 -27.97 -26.01
CA ASP A 606 11.55 -28.71 -26.73
C ASP A 606 11.80 -28.18 -28.17
N GLY A 607 11.01 -27.20 -28.63
CA GLY A 607 11.13 -26.64 -29.97
C GLY A 607 10.22 -27.28 -31.00
N GLU A 608 9.52 -28.37 -30.69
CA GLU A 608 8.50 -28.96 -31.56
C GLU A 608 7.24 -28.07 -31.65
N SER A 609 6.56 -28.09 -32.81
CA SER A 609 5.24 -27.44 -32.91
C SER A 609 4.18 -28.39 -32.37
N TRP A 610 3.52 -27.97 -31.30
CA TRP A 610 2.49 -28.77 -30.66
C TRP A 610 1.12 -28.61 -31.34
N GLY A 611 0.81 -27.45 -31.93
CA GLY A 611 -0.49 -27.17 -32.54
C GLY A 611 -1.67 -27.29 -31.56
N SER A 612 -2.89 -27.36 -32.08
CA SER A 612 -4.07 -27.54 -31.25
C SER A 612 -4.32 -28.99 -30.85
N LEU A 613 -4.96 -29.19 -29.69
CA LEU A 613 -5.49 -30.50 -29.28
C LEU A 613 -6.84 -30.84 -29.95
N TYR A 614 -7.43 -29.87 -30.65
CA TYR A 614 -8.80 -29.96 -31.13
C TYR A 614 -8.91 -29.56 -32.58
N SER A 615 -9.35 -30.45 -33.46
CA SER A 615 -9.59 -30.09 -34.87
C SER A 615 -10.61 -28.96 -35.02
N LYS A 616 -11.61 -28.88 -34.12
CA LYS A 616 -12.53 -27.74 -34.02
C LYS A 616 -12.58 -27.23 -32.58
N ILE A 617 -12.51 -25.90 -32.44
CA ILE A 617 -12.56 -25.28 -31.12
C ILE A 617 -13.96 -25.34 -30.50
N ARG A 618 -15.02 -25.18 -31.31
CA ARG A 618 -16.41 -25.38 -30.87
C ARG A 618 -16.83 -26.83 -31.03
N SER A 619 -17.55 -27.33 -30.03
CA SER A 619 -18.13 -28.68 -30.02
C SER A 619 -19.41 -28.78 -30.86
N LYS A 620 -20.09 -27.66 -31.12
CA LYS A 620 -21.32 -27.56 -31.90
C LYS A 620 -21.15 -26.80 -33.21
#